data_AF-A0A957WW52-F1
#
_entry.id   AF-A0A957WW52-F1
#
_cell.length_a   1.000
_cell.length_b   1.000
_cell.length_c   1.000
_cell.angle_alpha   90.00
_cell.angle_beta   90.00
_cell.angle_gamma   90.00
#
_symmetry.space_group_name_H-M   'P 1'
#
loop_
_entity.id
_entity.type
_entity.pdbx_description
1 polymer ?
#
loop_
_entity_poly.entity_id
_entity_poly.type
_entity_poly.pdbx_seq_one_letter_code
_entity_poly.pdbx_strand_id
1 'polypeptide(L)'
;MKNSMYVRCIENRQFIHKKGEPIEDDEIYGLTIGKVYKRIPDGQAEQHNMIRVIDESFGEPGSEHGYMYPCVYFEPLDLSQENLERITLQVPAYVKDILHAEAVASNMSVSAFLRKWIDEQLDLPQTA
;
A
#
# COMPACT_ATOMS: atom_id res chain seq x y z
N MET A 1 -7.87 2.59 -14.90
CA MET A 1 -7.55 1.40 -14.08
C MET A 1 -8.82 0.92 -13.38
N LYS A 2 -9.01 -0.39 -13.18
CA LYS A 2 -10.08 -0.91 -12.30
C LYS A 2 -9.94 -0.26 -10.90
N ASN A 3 -11.06 -0.14 -10.19
CA ASN A 3 -11.23 0.57 -8.91
C ASN A 3 -10.53 -0.15 -7.73
N SER A 4 -9.23 -0.42 -7.84
CA SER A 4 -8.43 -0.98 -6.74
C SER A 4 -7.82 0.16 -5.92
N MET A 5 -8.06 0.13 -4.61
CA MET A 5 -7.46 1.04 -3.62
C MET A 5 -5.96 0.78 -3.42
N TYR A 6 -5.48 -0.39 -3.83
CA TYR A 6 -4.08 -0.80 -3.75
C TYR A 6 -3.53 -1.16 -5.12
N VAL A 7 -2.27 -0.77 -5.35
CA VAL A 7 -1.55 -1.01 -6.58
C VAL A 7 -0.16 -1.57 -6.27
N ARG A 8 0.36 -2.44 -7.13
CA ARG A 8 1.73 -2.95 -7.02
C ARG A 8 2.62 -2.17 -7.99
N CYS A 9 3.77 -1.70 -7.52
CA CYS A 9 4.78 -1.08 -8.36
C CYS A 9 5.47 -2.17 -9.21
N ILE A 10 5.49 -1.98 -10.53
CA ILE A 10 6.12 -2.88 -11.51
C ILE A 10 7.26 -2.21 -12.29
N GLU A 11 7.35 -0.88 -12.22
CA GLU A 11 8.43 -0.09 -12.82
C GLU A 11 8.73 1.09 -11.89
N ASN A 12 10.03 1.41 -11.72
CA ASN A 12 10.48 2.56 -10.96
C ASN A 12 11.71 3.17 -11.66
N ARG A 13 11.47 4.14 -12.54
CA ARG A 13 12.53 4.87 -13.24
C ARG A 13 12.24 6.36 -13.15
N GLN A 14 13.29 7.18 -13.20
CA GLN A 14 13.14 8.63 -13.18
C GLN A 14 12.19 9.11 -14.29
N PHE A 15 11.12 9.82 -13.91
CA PHE A 15 10.10 10.32 -14.86
C PHE A 15 10.25 11.82 -15.15
N ILE A 16 10.80 12.59 -14.19
CA ILE A 16 10.96 14.03 -14.34
C ILE A 16 12.32 14.30 -14.99
N HIS A 17 12.31 14.54 -16.30
CA HIS A 17 13.49 14.95 -17.05
C HIS A 17 13.51 16.46 -17.26
N LYS A 18 14.61 17.12 -16.90
CA LYS A 18 14.84 18.50 -17.33
C LYS A 18 15.26 18.50 -18.80
N LYS A 19 14.69 19.43 -19.57
CA LYS A 19 14.99 19.58 -20.99
C LYS A 19 16.49 19.87 -21.19
N GLY A 20 17.20 18.93 -21.81
CA GLY A 20 18.63 19.05 -22.12
C GLY A 20 19.56 18.26 -21.21
N GLU A 21 19.04 17.59 -20.17
CA GLU A 21 19.80 16.65 -19.35
C GLU A 21 19.69 15.23 -19.93
N PRO A 22 20.74 14.40 -19.81
CA PRO A 22 20.63 12.98 -20.13
C PRO A 22 19.55 12.33 -19.29
N ILE A 23 18.84 11.36 -19.87
CA ILE A 23 17.92 10.49 -19.12
C ILE A 23 18.81 9.65 -18.19
N GLU A 24 18.82 9.97 -16.90
CA GLU A 24 19.43 9.13 -15.88
C GLU A 24 18.47 7.96 -15.58
N ASP A 25 19.01 6.74 -15.59
CA ASP A 25 18.26 5.51 -15.27
C ASP A 25 18.28 5.26 -13.75
N ASP A 26 18.23 6.34 -12.99
CA ASP A 26 18.29 6.30 -11.53
C ASP A 26 16.92 5.93 -10.96
N GLU A 27 16.93 5.13 -9.90
CA GLU A 27 15.72 4.77 -9.16
C GLU A 27 15.11 6.02 -8.51
N ILE A 28 13.78 6.17 -8.58
CA ILE A 28 13.11 7.23 -7.82
C ILE A 28 13.11 6.84 -6.35
N TYR A 29 13.65 7.71 -5.50
CA TYR A 29 13.49 7.65 -4.06
C TYR A 29 12.00 7.76 -3.70
N GLY A 30 11.38 6.65 -3.27
CA GLY A 30 9.98 6.60 -2.84
C GLY A 30 9.23 5.36 -3.34
N LEU A 31 9.61 4.82 -4.50
CA LEU A 31 9.03 3.58 -5.03
C LEU A 31 9.99 2.40 -4.94
N THR A 32 9.44 1.20 -4.79
CA THR A 32 10.17 -0.06 -4.74
C THR A 32 9.38 -1.07 -5.55
N ILE A 33 10.02 -1.64 -6.58
CA ILE A 33 9.40 -2.64 -7.46
C ILE A 33 8.95 -3.85 -6.62
N GLY A 34 7.73 -4.32 -6.87
CA GLY A 34 7.08 -5.40 -6.14
C GLY A 34 6.31 -4.96 -4.89
N LYS A 35 6.56 -3.75 -4.37
CA LYS A 35 5.85 -3.23 -3.19
C LYS A 35 4.43 -2.78 -3.54
N VAL A 36 3.54 -2.92 -2.56
CA VAL A 36 2.14 -2.47 -2.64
C VAL A 36 2.00 -1.07 -2.05
N TYR A 37 1.31 -0.20 -2.76
CA TYR A 37 1.05 1.18 -2.39
C TYR A 37 -0.45 1.47 -2.36
N LYS A 38 -0.87 2.38 -1.47
CA LYS A 38 -2.25 2.86 -1.40
C LYS A 38 -2.45 3.97 -2.44
N ARG A 39 -3.44 3.80 -3.32
CA ARG A 39 -3.87 4.80 -4.29
C ARG A 39 -4.86 5.77 -3.65
N ILE A 40 -4.72 7.05 -3.97
CA ILE A 40 -5.69 8.10 -3.66
C ILE A 40 -6.44 8.43 -4.95
N PRO A 41 -7.79 8.42 -4.96
CA PRO A 41 -8.56 8.88 -6.11
C PRO A 41 -8.21 10.34 -6.46
N ASP A 42 -7.81 10.59 -7.71
CA ASP A 42 -7.49 11.92 -8.22
C ASP A 42 -7.87 11.99 -9.70
N GLY A 43 -9.06 12.53 -9.97
CA GLY A 43 -9.59 12.63 -11.33
C GLY A 43 -8.75 13.52 -12.25
N GLN A 44 -8.00 14.48 -11.70
CA GLN A 44 -7.12 15.33 -12.49
C GLN A 44 -5.87 14.55 -12.91
N ALA A 45 -5.24 13.81 -11.99
CA ALA A 45 -4.10 12.96 -12.32
C ALA A 45 -4.47 11.90 -13.37
N GLU A 46 -5.65 11.29 -13.23
CA GLU A 46 -6.14 10.26 -14.17
C GLU A 46 -6.31 10.79 -15.60
N GLN A 47 -6.77 12.03 -15.77
CA GLN A 47 -6.84 12.68 -17.08
C GLN A 47 -5.47 12.82 -17.77
N HIS A 48 -4.39 12.80 -16.99
CA HIS A 48 -3.01 12.90 -17.46
C HIS A 48 -2.27 11.55 -17.48
N ASN A 49 -2.97 10.41 -17.38
CA ASN A 49 -2.37 9.07 -17.25
C ASN A 49 -1.41 8.95 -16.05
N MET A 50 -1.75 9.62 -14.96
CA MET A 50 -1.04 9.57 -13.69
C MET A 50 -1.96 9.03 -12.60
N ILE A 51 -1.35 8.45 -11.56
CA ILE A 51 -2.03 8.08 -10.33
C ILE A 51 -1.36 8.77 -9.14
N ARG A 52 -2.17 9.06 -8.12
CA ARG A 52 -1.70 9.55 -6.84
C ARG A 52 -1.58 8.40 -5.86
N VAL A 53 -0.44 8.25 -5.21
CA VAL A 53 -0.18 7.18 -4.23
C VAL A 53 0.47 7.73 -2.95
N ILE A 54 0.25 7.02 -1.86
CA ILE A 54 0.99 7.19 -0.60
C ILE A 54 2.24 6.33 -0.72
N ASP A 55 3.41 6.96 -0.84
CA ASP A 55 4.71 6.29 -0.89
C ASP A 55 5.52 6.46 0.41
N GLU A 56 6.79 6.06 0.41
CA GLU A 56 7.63 6.11 1.61
C GLU A 56 7.97 7.51 2.10
N SER A 57 7.79 8.53 1.27
CA SER A 57 8.02 9.94 1.64
C SER A 57 6.77 10.62 2.20
N PHE A 58 5.64 9.90 2.30
CA PHE A 58 4.41 10.44 2.88
C PHE A 58 4.61 10.89 4.34
N GLY A 59 4.24 12.14 4.62
CA GLY A 59 4.44 12.80 5.90
C GLY A 59 5.63 13.79 5.91
N GLU A 60 6.47 13.78 4.88
CA GLU A 60 7.45 14.85 4.64
C GLU A 60 6.76 16.13 4.12
N PRO A 61 7.32 17.33 4.36
CA PRO A 61 6.73 18.58 3.87
C PRO A 61 6.48 18.56 2.35
N GLY A 62 5.24 18.79 1.92
CA GLY A 62 4.84 18.76 0.51
C GLY A 62 4.31 17.40 0.00
N SER A 63 4.29 16.37 0.85
CA SER A 63 3.78 15.02 0.54
C SER A 63 2.40 14.72 1.12
N GLU A 64 1.73 15.71 1.74
CA GLU A 64 0.54 15.52 2.58
C GLU A 64 -0.66 14.93 1.80
N HIS A 65 -0.61 15.04 0.48
CA HIS A 65 -1.61 14.52 -0.44
C HIS A 65 -1.07 13.37 -1.30
N GLY A 66 0.04 12.75 -0.92
CA GLY A 66 0.72 11.73 -1.72
C GLY A 66 1.36 12.29 -3.00
N TYR A 67 2.13 11.44 -3.67
CA TYR A 67 2.86 11.78 -4.88
C TYR A 67 2.19 11.23 -6.13
N MET A 68 2.44 11.91 -7.25
CA MET A 68 1.92 11.51 -8.54
C MET A 68 2.96 10.78 -9.37
N TYR A 69 2.56 9.65 -9.94
CA TYR A 69 3.40 8.81 -10.77
C TYR A 69 2.67 8.39 -12.05
N PRO A 70 3.38 8.02 -13.12
CA PRO A 70 2.76 7.44 -14.31
C PRO A 70 1.97 6.17 -13.98
N CYS A 71 0.78 6.03 -14.56
CA CYS A 71 -0.04 4.81 -14.41
C CYS A 71 0.74 3.53 -14.79
N VAL A 72 1.65 3.63 -15.77
CA VAL A 72 2.42 2.49 -16.30
C VAL A 72 3.39 1.89 -15.28
N TYR A 73 3.68 2.59 -14.18
CA TYR A 73 4.52 2.06 -13.10
C TYR A 73 3.79 1.08 -12.20
N PHE A 74 2.49 0.91 -12.40
CA PHE A 74 1.64 0.18 -11.47
C PHE A 74 0.68 -0.76 -12.16
N GLU A 75 0.46 -1.90 -11.51
CA GLU A 75 -0.67 -2.78 -11.80
C GLU A 75 -1.68 -2.74 -10.64
N PRO A 76 -2.99 -2.88 -10.89
CA PRO A 76 -3.96 -3.13 -9.83
C PRO A 76 -3.56 -4.38 -9.04
N LEU A 77 -3.57 -4.29 -7.71
CA LEU A 77 -3.29 -5.46 -6.88
C LEU A 77 -4.37 -6.53 -7.09
N ASP A 78 -3.96 -7.72 -7.52
CA ASP A 78 -4.83 -8.89 -7.59
C ASP A 78 -4.98 -9.50 -6.20
N LEU A 79 -6.18 -9.33 -5.62
CA LEU A 79 -6.53 -9.83 -4.29
C LEU A 79 -7.15 -11.23 -4.33
N SER A 80 -7.25 -11.85 -5.51
CA SER A 80 -7.64 -13.26 -5.65
C SER A 80 -6.48 -14.23 -5.39
N GLN A 81 -5.26 -13.71 -5.23
CA GLN A 81 -4.08 -14.49 -4.88
C GLN A 81 -4.16 -14.92 -3.40
N GLU A 82 -4.31 -16.21 -3.14
CA GLU A 82 -4.43 -16.78 -1.78
C GLU A 82 -3.09 -17.24 -1.18
N ASN A 83 -1.96 -16.67 -1.61
CA ASN A 83 -0.67 -17.03 -1.03
C ASN A 83 -0.60 -16.52 0.42
N LEU A 84 -0.50 -17.46 1.37
CA LEU A 84 -0.40 -17.12 2.78
C LEU A 84 0.99 -16.60 3.13
N GLU A 85 1.05 -15.37 3.62
CA GLU A 85 2.28 -14.76 4.16
C GLU A 85 2.27 -14.71 5.69
N ARG A 86 3.47 -14.68 6.30
CA ARG A 86 3.62 -14.59 7.76
C ARG A 86 4.05 -13.18 8.18
N ILE A 87 3.23 -12.54 9.01
CA ILE A 87 3.58 -11.29 9.69
C ILE A 87 4.08 -11.62 11.10
N THR A 88 5.26 -11.10 11.47
CA THR A 88 5.79 -11.17 12.84
C THR A 88 5.86 -9.76 13.42
N LEU A 89 5.29 -9.56 14.60
CA LEU A 89 5.23 -8.27 15.29
C LEU A 89 5.87 -8.40 16.68
N GLN A 90 6.70 -7.42 17.04
CA GLN A 90 7.10 -7.24 18.44
C GLN A 90 6.16 -6.24 19.10
N VAL A 91 5.56 -6.62 20.22
CA VAL A 91 4.67 -5.76 21.01
C VAL A 91 5.11 -5.71 22.46
N PRO A 92 4.81 -4.62 23.19
CA PRO A 92 4.93 -4.62 24.64
C PRO A 92 4.17 -5.78 25.27
N ALA A 93 4.68 -6.33 26.36
CA ALA A 93 4.09 -7.49 27.03
C ALA A 93 2.60 -7.28 27.37
N TYR A 94 2.23 -6.09 27.84
CA TYR A 94 0.83 -5.79 28.19
C TYR A 94 -0.11 -5.83 26.97
N VAL A 95 0.36 -5.50 25.77
CA VAL A 95 -0.46 -5.57 24.54
C VAL A 95 -0.76 -7.03 24.20
N LYS A 96 0.21 -7.92 24.39
CA LYS A 96 0.01 -9.37 24.21
C LYS A 96 -1.08 -9.90 25.15
N ASP A 97 -1.06 -9.48 26.41
CA ASP A 97 -2.04 -9.90 27.40
C ASP A 97 -3.44 -9.36 27.10
N ILE A 98 -3.54 -8.10 26.65
CA ILE A 98 -4.80 -7.51 26.17
C ILE A 98 -5.35 -8.28 24.96
N LEU A 99 -4.52 -8.56 23.94
CA LEU A 99 -4.93 -9.32 22.77
C LEU A 99 -5.45 -10.71 23.13
N HIS A 100 -4.83 -11.38 24.11
CA HIS A 100 -5.31 -12.65 24.61
C HIS A 100 -6.67 -12.52 25.30
N ALA A 101 -6.85 -11.52 26.17
CA ALA A 101 -8.12 -11.28 26.87
C ALA A 101 -9.28 -11.00 25.91
N GLU A 102 -9.06 -10.12 24.91
CA GLU A 102 -10.08 -9.78 23.90
C GLU A 102 -10.46 -10.98 23.03
N ALA A 103 -9.47 -11.82 22.66
CA ALA A 103 -9.73 -13.04 21.91
C ALA A 103 -10.60 -14.03 22.70
N VAL A 104 -10.30 -14.22 24.00
CA VAL A 104 -11.10 -15.06 24.90
C VAL A 104 -12.52 -14.51 25.05
N ALA A 105 -12.67 -13.20 25.27
CA ALA A 105 -13.98 -12.55 25.39
C ALA A 105 -14.83 -12.70 24.11
N SER A 106 -14.17 -12.75 22.95
CA SER A 106 -14.81 -12.97 21.64
C SER A 106 -15.00 -14.45 21.29
N ASN A 107 -14.62 -15.39 22.16
CA ASN A 107 -14.61 -16.83 21.89
C ASN A 107 -13.82 -17.21 20.62
N MET A 108 -12.67 -16.57 20.41
CA MET A 108 -11.78 -16.76 19.26
C MET A 108 -10.36 -17.11 19.72
N SER A 109 -9.57 -17.71 18.83
CA SER A 109 -8.12 -17.74 19.02
C SER A 109 -7.54 -16.35 18.76
N VAL A 110 -6.37 -16.05 19.34
CA VAL A 110 -5.67 -14.77 19.10
C VAL A 110 -5.43 -14.51 17.61
N SER A 111 -5.07 -15.55 16.84
CA SER A 111 -4.86 -15.41 15.40
C SER A 111 -6.16 -15.18 14.63
N ALA A 112 -7.28 -15.80 15.03
CA ALA A 112 -8.57 -15.56 14.40
C ALA A 112 -9.08 -14.14 14.72
N PHE A 113 -8.92 -13.69 15.97
CA PHE A 113 -9.26 -12.33 16.39
C PHE A 113 -8.46 -11.29 15.61
N LEU A 114 -7.14 -11.46 15.50
CA LEU A 114 -6.28 -10.55 14.73
C LEU A 114 -6.64 -10.52 13.25
N ARG A 115 -6.93 -11.67 12.61
CA ARG A 115 -7.37 -11.68 11.21
C ARG A 115 -8.67 -10.89 11.02
N LYS A 116 -9.68 -11.18 11.85
CA LYS A 116 -10.94 -10.43 11.83
C LYS A 116 -10.70 -8.93 12.00
N TRP A 117 -9.85 -8.54 12.93
CA TRP A 117 -9.56 -7.12 13.16
C TRP A 117 -8.81 -6.49 11.98
N ILE A 118 -7.88 -7.22 11.35
CA ILE A 118 -7.22 -6.79 10.11
C ILE A 118 -8.26 -6.58 8.99
N ASP A 119 -9.18 -7.52 8.81
CA ASP A 119 -10.24 -7.46 7.80
C ASP A 119 -11.21 -6.29 8.04
N GLU A 120 -11.45 -5.93 9.31
CA GLU A 120 -12.29 -4.78 9.68
C GLU A 120 -11.60 -3.42 9.50
N GLN A 121 -10.28 -3.37 9.64
CA GLN A 121 -9.50 -2.12 9.55
C GLN A 121 -8.98 -1.83 8.14
N LEU A 122 -8.71 -2.86 7.35
CA LEU A 122 -8.30 -2.71 5.97
C LEU A 122 -9.54 -2.80 5.08
N ASP A 123 -9.72 -1.82 4.19
CA ASP A 123 -10.75 -1.86 3.14
C ASP A 123 -10.36 -2.90 2.05
N LEU A 124 -10.19 -4.16 2.45
CA LEU A 124 -9.98 -5.27 1.53
C LEU A 124 -11.34 -5.62 0.91
N PRO A 125 -11.46 -5.68 -0.43
CA PRO A 125 -12.65 -6.24 -1.05
C PRO A 125 -12.86 -7.67 -0.53
N GLN A 126 -14.11 -7.98 -0.22
CA GLN A 126 -14.48 -9.33 0.16
C GLN A 126 -14.10 -10.29 -0.97
N THR A 127 -13.31 -11.30 -0.65
CA THR A 127 -13.11 -12.44 -1.54
C THR A 127 -14.47 -13.08 -1.78
N ALA A 128 -14.87 -13.14 -3.05
CA ALA A 128 -16.13 -13.74 -3.49
C ALA A 128 -16.07 -15.27 -3.43
#